data_AF-A0AAU5WIH8-F1
#
_entry.id   AF-A0AAU5WIH8-F1
#
_cell.length_a   1.000
_cell.length_b   1.000
_cell.length_c   1.000
_cell.angle_alpha   90.00
_cell.angle_beta   90.00
_cell.angle_gamma   90.00
#
_symmetry.space_group_name_H-M   'P 1'
#
loop_
_entity.id
_entity.type
_entity.pdbx_description
1 polymer ?
#
loop_
_entity_poly.entity_id
_entity_poly.type
_entity_poly.pdbx_seq_one_letter_code
_entity_poly.pdbx_strand_id
1 'polypeptide(L)'
;MAVEFTRPGAPSAEDPVMVQAMAVWDALTPGERRDLFRSLAQVVAVYGRTENVDHLVRFAESVDGMVRLESTTDLRQTIRETRDVPGEPAEVSFADMARRLEG
;
A
#
# COMPACT_ATOMS: atom_id res chain seq x y z
N MET A 1 1.11 -1.97 -28.21
CA MET A 1 -0.16 -1.33 -27.81
C MET A 1 -0.50 -1.85 -26.42
N ALA A 2 -0.48 -0.97 -25.41
CA ALA A 2 -1.00 -1.32 -24.09
C ALA A 2 -2.54 -1.32 -24.19
N VAL A 3 -3.18 -2.41 -23.79
CA VAL A 3 -4.64 -2.47 -23.73
C VAL A 3 -5.05 -1.69 -22.48
N GLU A 4 -5.60 -0.50 -22.67
CA GLU A 4 -6.27 0.21 -21.58
C GLU A 4 -7.59 -0.49 -21.27
N PHE A 5 -7.65 -1.16 -20.12
CA PHE A 5 -8.89 -1.68 -19.57
C PHE A 5 -9.65 -0.55 -18.88
N THR A 6 -10.29 0.33 -19.64
CA THR A 6 -11.19 1.35 -19.08
C THR A 6 -12.57 0.74 -18.84
N ARG A 7 -12.99 0.71 -17.57
CA ARG A 7 -14.37 0.36 -17.20
C ARG A 7 -15.23 1.62 -17.23
N PRO A 8 -16.51 1.53 -17.62
CA PRO A 8 -17.44 2.66 -17.50
C PRO A 8 -17.47 3.19 -16.06
N GLY A 9 -17.27 4.50 -15.88
CA GLY A 9 -17.22 5.14 -14.56
C GLY A 9 -15.86 5.10 -13.85
N ALA A 10 -14.82 4.52 -14.47
CA ALA A 10 -13.46 4.63 -13.94
C ALA A 10 -12.94 6.07 -14.07
N PRO A 11 -12.15 6.57 -13.10
CA PRO A 11 -11.45 7.85 -13.22
C PRO A 11 -10.58 7.89 -14.47
N SER A 12 -10.44 9.08 -15.07
CA SER A 12 -9.51 9.30 -16.18
C SER A 12 -8.08 8.99 -15.75
N ALA A 13 -7.23 8.57 -16.70
CA ALA A 13 -5.78 8.46 -16.45
C ALA A 13 -5.16 9.82 -16.03
N GLU A 14 -5.79 10.93 -16.44
CA GLU A 14 -5.39 12.30 -16.09
C GLU A 14 -5.97 12.79 -14.76
N ASP A 15 -6.78 11.97 -14.07
CA ASP A 15 -7.27 12.31 -12.73
C ASP A 15 -6.06 12.47 -11.79
N PRO A 16 -5.97 13.58 -11.03
CA PRO A 16 -4.87 13.80 -10.08
C PRO A 16 -4.62 12.62 -9.14
N VAL A 17 -5.67 11.92 -8.73
CA VAL A 17 -5.57 10.72 -7.88
C VAL A 17 -4.92 9.56 -8.64
N MET A 18 -5.24 9.40 -9.92
CA MET A 18 -4.63 8.37 -10.76
C MET A 18 -3.16 8.68 -11.06
N VAL A 19 -2.83 9.95 -11.31
CA VAL A 19 -1.44 10.40 -11.50
C VAL A 19 -0.61 10.12 -10.24
N GLN A 20 -1.14 10.42 -9.05
CA GLN A 20 -0.47 10.11 -7.79
C GLN A 20 -0.31 8.60 -7.58
N ALA A 21 -1.36 7.82 -7.82
CA ALA A 21 -1.30 6.36 -7.70
C ALA A 21 -0.24 5.76 -8.64
N MET A 22 -0.13 6.27 -9.87
CA MET A 22 0.88 5.83 -10.83
C MET A 22 2.30 6.23 -10.41
N ALA A 23 2.51 7.43 -9.88
CA ALA A 23 3.81 7.82 -9.32
C ALA A 23 4.24 6.89 -8.17
N VAL A 24 3.29 6.52 -7.30
CA VAL A 24 3.54 5.58 -6.21
C VAL A 24 3.84 4.18 -6.72
N TRP A 25 3.17 3.73 -7.77
CA TRP A 25 3.45 2.46 -8.44
C TRP A 25 4.86 2.44 -9.06
N ASP A 26 5.24 3.53 -9.72
CA ASP A 26 6.55 3.66 -10.37
C ASP A 26 7.70 3.67 -9.37
N ALA A 27 7.47 4.21 -8.17
CA ALA A 27 8.43 4.19 -7.06
C ALA A 27 8.63 2.79 -6.42
N LEU A 28 7.75 1.82 -6.68
CA LEU A 28 7.88 0.46 -6.15
C LEU A 28 9.02 -0.30 -6.85
N THR A 29 9.79 -1.07 -6.07
CA THR A 29 10.73 -2.06 -6.59
C THR A 29 9.97 -3.21 -7.28
N PRO A 30 10.64 -3.99 -8.16
CA PRO A 30 10.01 -5.15 -8.77
C PRO A 30 9.47 -6.18 -7.77
N GLY A 31 10.12 -6.31 -6.60
CA GLY A 31 9.65 -7.17 -5.50
C GLY A 31 8.34 -6.67 -4.91
N GLU A 32 8.29 -5.39 -4.54
CA GLU A 32 7.09 -4.79 -3.95
C GLU A 32 5.91 -4.76 -4.95
N ARG A 33 6.16 -4.53 -6.25
CA ARG A 33 5.11 -4.64 -7.30
C ARG A 33 4.54 -6.05 -7.37
N ARG A 34 5.40 -7.07 -7.29
CA ARG A 34 4.98 -8.48 -7.30
C ARG A 34 4.15 -8.81 -6.05
N ASP A 35 4.55 -8.30 -4.90
CA ASP A 35 3.84 -8.51 -3.65
C ASP A 35 2.47 -7.85 -3.66
N LEU A 36 2.38 -6.59 -4.12
CA LEU A 36 1.11 -5.88 -4.29
C LEU A 36 0.16 -6.62 -5.25
N PHE A 37 0.67 -7.10 -6.38
CA PHE A 37 -0.13 -7.90 -7.31
C PHE A 37 -0.59 -9.22 -6.70
N ARG A 38 0.27 -9.91 -5.93
CA ARG A 38 -0.10 -11.14 -5.24
C ARG A 38 -1.23 -10.90 -4.24
N SER A 39 -1.14 -9.83 -3.45
CA SER A 39 -2.19 -9.45 -2.50
C SER A 39 -3.51 -9.15 -3.20
N LEU A 40 -3.50 -8.39 -4.30
CA LEU A 40 -4.70 -8.15 -5.10
C LEU A 40 -5.30 -9.45 -5.63
N ALA A 41 -4.48 -10.33 -6.21
CA ALA A 41 -4.94 -11.61 -6.74
C ALA A 41 -5.57 -12.50 -5.65
N GLN A 42 -5.02 -12.51 -4.44
CA GLN A 42 -5.60 -13.23 -3.30
C GLN A 42 -6.97 -12.66 -2.92
N VAL A 43 -7.11 -11.34 -2.83
CA VAL A 43 -8.37 -10.69 -2.47
C VAL A 43 -9.44 -10.94 -3.54
N VAL A 44 -9.10 -10.83 -4.83
CA VAL A 44 -10.01 -11.15 -5.94
C VAL A 44 -10.43 -12.61 -5.92
N ALA A 45 -9.51 -13.54 -5.63
CA ALA A 45 -9.83 -14.95 -5.52
C ALA A 45 -10.74 -15.27 -4.31
N VAL A 46 -10.57 -14.57 -3.19
CA VAL A 46 -11.48 -14.66 -2.05
C VAL A 46 -12.86 -14.14 -2.43
N TYR A 47 -12.94 -12.94 -3.03
CA TYR A 47 -14.20 -12.37 -3.50
C TYR A 47 -14.94 -13.32 -4.45
N GLY A 48 -14.27 -13.85 -5.48
CA GLY A 48 -14.93 -14.78 -6.41
C GLY A 48 -15.38 -16.11 -5.81
N ARG A 49 -14.98 -16.44 -4.57
CA ARG A 49 -15.43 -17.65 -3.85
C ARG A 49 -16.54 -17.35 -2.85
N THR A 50 -16.48 -16.19 -2.20
CA THR A 50 -17.36 -15.84 -1.08
C THR A 50 -18.44 -14.84 -1.46
N GLU A 51 -18.27 -14.16 -2.60
CA GLU A 51 -19.00 -12.95 -3.02
C GLU A 51 -18.95 -11.82 -1.97
N ASN A 52 -18.05 -11.92 -0.97
CA ASN A 52 -17.90 -10.92 0.06
C ASN A 52 -17.00 -9.79 -0.42
N VAL A 53 -17.61 -8.62 -0.66
CA VAL A 53 -16.95 -7.41 -1.13
C VAL A 53 -16.07 -6.72 -0.07
N ASP A 54 -16.24 -7.02 1.22
CA ASP A 54 -15.53 -6.36 2.32
C ASP A 54 -14.01 -6.47 2.16
N HIS A 55 -13.52 -7.61 1.66
CA HIS A 55 -12.10 -7.81 1.42
C HIS A 55 -11.56 -6.90 0.30
N LEU A 56 -12.36 -6.64 -0.73
CA LEU A 56 -12.00 -5.70 -1.79
C LEU A 56 -12.01 -4.26 -1.29
N VAL A 57 -13.01 -3.90 -0.48
CA VAL A 57 -13.11 -2.56 0.14
C VAL A 57 -11.90 -2.29 1.03
N ARG A 58 -11.58 -3.21 1.95
CA ARG A 58 -10.41 -3.06 2.83
C ARG A 58 -9.09 -3.00 2.06
N PHE A 59 -8.98 -3.75 0.97
CA PHE A 59 -7.81 -3.67 0.11
C PHE A 59 -7.71 -2.30 -0.58
N ALA A 60 -8.83 -1.77 -1.09
CA ALA A 60 -8.87 -0.44 -1.70
C ALA A 60 -8.51 0.67 -0.70
N GLU A 61 -9.01 0.59 0.54
CA GLU A 61 -8.65 1.51 1.63
C GLU A 61 -7.16 1.45 1.96
N SER A 62 -6.57 0.25 1.98
CA SER A 62 -5.13 0.07 2.20
C SER A 62 -4.29 0.69 1.08
N VAL A 63 -4.72 0.56 -0.18
CA VAL A 63 -4.04 1.17 -1.33
C VAL A 63 -4.16 2.68 -1.30
N ASP A 64 -5.35 3.23 -1.01
CA ASP A 64 -5.57 4.67 -0.87
C ASP A 64 -4.71 5.26 0.26
N GLY A 65 -4.66 4.58 1.42
CA GLY A 65 -3.80 4.96 2.53
C GLY A 65 -2.32 5.00 2.13
N MET A 66 -1.85 3.99 1.40
CA MET A 66 -0.49 3.97 0.85
C MET A 66 -0.26 5.15 -0.09
N VAL A 67 -1.16 5.43 -1.03
CA VAL A 67 -0.99 6.54 -1.98
C VAL A 67 -0.91 7.88 -1.25
N ARG A 68 -1.78 8.11 -0.26
CA ARG A 68 -1.80 9.36 0.52
C ARG A 68 -0.54 9.55 1.35
N LEU A 69 -0.08 8.49 2.03
CA LEU A 69 1.11 8.54 2.88
C LEU A 69 2.36 8.86 2.06
N GLU A 70 2.55 8.20 0.93
CA GLU A 70 3.68 8.40 0.01
C GLU A 70 3.62 9.75 -0.70
N SER A 71 2.41 10.24 -1.02
CA SER A 71 2.25 11.55 -1.68
C SER A 71 2.53 12.71 -0.72
N THR A 72 2.52 12.47 0.59
CA THR A 72 2.72 13.50 1.62
C THR A 72 4.11 13.41 2.27
N THR A 73 4.77 12.24 2.19
CA THR A 73 5.99 11.93 2.95
C THR A 73 6.86 10.94 2.18
N ASP A 74 8.20 11.06 2.24
CA ASP A 74 9.15 10.07 1.68
C ASP A 74 9.28 8.79 2.53
N LEU A 75 8.15 8.31 3.07
CA LEU A 75 8.09 7.25 4.09
C LEU A 75 8.72 5.94 3.59
N ARG A 76 8.58 5.61 2.31
CA ARG A 76 9.23 4.44 1.70
C ARG A 76 10.74 4.48 1.75
N GLN A 77 11.33 5.64 1.51
CA GLN A 77 12.77 5.77 1.57
C GLN A 77 13.23 5.50 3.00
N THR A 78 12.54 6.08 3.99
CA THR A 78 12.79 5.80 5.41
C THR A 78 12.63 4.32 5.75
N ILE A 79 11.56 3.65 5.28
CA ILE A 79 11.34 2.21 5.55
C ILE A 79 12.42 1.34 4.91
N ARG A 80 12.84 1.62 3.67
CA ARG A 80 13.92 0.89 3.00
C ARG A 80 15.25 1.09 3.69
N GLU A 81 15.59 2.34 4.02
CA GLU A 81 16.79 2.67 4.79
C GLU A 81 16.80 1.99 6.16
N THR A 82 15.64 1.86 6.81
CA THR A 82 15.53 1.19 8.11
C THR A 82 15.55 -0.35 7.99
N ARG A 83 15.09 -0.91 6.86
CA ARG A 83 15.03 -2.36 6.62
C ARG A 83 16.38 -2.98 6.28
N ASP A 84 17.29 -2.22 5.67
CA ASP A 84 18.65 -2.66 5.34
C ASP A 84 19.67 -2.40 6.46
N VAL A 85 19.26 -1.76 7.55
CA VAL A 85 20.05 -1.73 8.79
C VAL A 85 19.82 -3.05 9.52
N PRO A 86 20.87 -3.82 9.88
CA PRO A 86 20.74 -4.93 10.81
C PRO A 86 20.39 -4.34 12.19
N GLY A 87 19.12 -4.06 12.40
CA GLY A 87 18.58 -3.69 13.69
C GLY A 87 18.47 -4.96 14.52
N GLU A 88 19.28 -5.06 15.58
CA GLU A 88 18.93 -5.85 16.76
C GLU A 88 17.43 -5.67 17.04
N PRO A 89 16.67 -6.75 17.31
CA PRO A 89 15.25 -6.61 17.59
C PRO A 89 15.11 -5.66 18.77
N ALA A 90 14.64 -4.45 18.50
CA ALA A 90 14.28 -3.51 19.53
C ALA A 90 13.07 -4.12 20.23
N GLU A 91 13.31 -4.88 21.30
CA GLU A 91 12.33 -5.26 22.30
C GLU A 91 11.85 -3.99 23.02
N VAL A 92 11.22 -3.08 22.29
CA VAL A 92 10.45 -2.00 22.89
C VAL A 92 9.06 -2.57 23.10
N SER A 93 8.87 -3.15 24.29
CA SER A 93 7.57 -3.59 24.76
C SER A 93 6.59 -2.41 24.76
N PHE A 94 5.32 -2.68 24.46
CA PHE A 94 4.22 -1.71 24.61
C PHE A 94 4.21 -1.04 26.00
N ALA A 95 4.72 -1.73 27.03
CA ALA A 95 4.87 -1.20 28.38
C ALA A 95 5.86 -0.02 28.47
N ASP A 96 6.90 0.02 27.63
CA ASP A 96 7.90 1.08 27.63
C ASP A 96 7.43 2.32 26.84
N MET A 97 6.55 2.13 25.86
CA MET A 97 5.88 3.24 25.16
C MET A 97 4.86 3.95 26.06
N ALA A 98 4.09 3.20 26.86
CA ALA A 98 3.13 3.78 27.80
C ALA A 98 3.81 4.68 28.85
N ARG A 99 4.96 4.25 29.37
CA ARG A 99 5.70 5.01 30.41
C ARG A 99 6.29 6.34 29.90
N ARG A 100 6.47 6.50 28.58
CA ARG A 100 6.97 7.74 27.96
C ARG A 100 5.89 8.79 27.70
N LEU A 101 4.62 8.42 27.73
CA LEU A 101 3.49 9.34 27.53
C LEU A 101 2.99 9.94 28.85
N GLU A 102 3.45 9.43 30.00
CA GLU A 102 3.07 9.87 31.33
C GLU A 102 4.10 10.79 32.02
N GLY A 103 5.16 11.22 31.31
CA GLY A 103 6.18 12.15 31.81
C GLY A 103 6.35 13.36 30.90
#